data_AF-A0A3N5ELL2-F1
#
_entry.id   AF-A0A3N5ELL2-F1
#
_cell.length_a   1.000
_cell.length_b   1.000
_cell.length_c   1.000
_cell.angle_alpha   90.00
_cell.angle_beta   90.00
_cell.angle_gamma   90.00
#
_symmetry.space_group_name_H-M   'P 1'
#
loop_
_entity.id
_entity.type
_entity.pdbx_description
1 polymer ?
#
loop_
_entity_poly.entity_id
_entity_poly.type
_entity_poly.pdbx_seq_one_letter_code
_entity_poly.pdbx_strand_id
1 'polypeptide(L)'
;MTAIDKSLFVAALLSFLTPGISLRAQDTKNIGDISDGNRSQPVHLLKLYDERGVVIQPEDSPVVPFSTRETCRQCHDYAKISGGWHFDP
;
A
#
# COMPACT_ATOMS: atom_id res chain seq x y z
N MET A 1 -10.08 -56.02 7.79
CA MET A 1 -10.63 -54.71 7.37
C MET A 1 -10.22 -53.66 8.40
N THR A 2 -8.99 -53.12 8.36
CA THR A 2 -8.56 -52.17 9.42
C THR A 2 -7.41 -51.22 9.05
N ALA A 3 -6.63 -51.48 7.99
CA ALA A 3 -5.47 -50.63 7.64
C ALA A 3 -5.79 -49.61 6.54
N ILE A 4 -6.49 -50.02 5.48
CA ILE A 4 -6.85 -49.14 4.34
C ILE A 4 -7.87 -48.08 4.78
N ASP A 5 -8.83 -48.47 5.63
CA ASP A 5 -9.88 -47.58 6.15
C ASP A 5 -9.33 -46.47 7.07
N LYS A 6 -8.26 -46.76 7.82
CA LYS A 6 -7.60 -45.77 8.70
C LYS A 6 -6.83 -44.73 7.91
N SER A 7 -6.13 -45.14 6.85
CA SER A 7 -5.40 -44.21 5.98
C SER A 7 -6.34 -43.27 5.22
N LEU A 8 -7.51 -43.75 4.81
CA LEU A 8 -8.54 -42.94 4.16
C LEU A 8 -9.19 -41.95 5.14
N PHE A 9 -9.40 -42.36 6.40
CA PHE A 9 -9.91 -41.49 7.46
C PHE A 9 -8.91 -40.38 7.88
N VAL A 10 -7.63 -40.71 7.97
CA VAL A 10 -6.57 -39.75 8.31
C VAL A 10 -6.38 -38.72 7.19
N ALA A 11 -6.45 -39.15 5.93
CA ALA A 11 -6.41 -38.25 4.77
C ALA A 11 -7.63 -37.31 4.74
N ALA A 12 -8.83 -37.82 5.03
CA ALA A 12 -10.06 -37.03 5.08
C ALA A 12 -10.05 -35.99 6.22
N LEU A 13 -9.45 -36.31 7.37
CA LEU A 13 -9.31 -35.37 8.50
C LEU A 13 -8.28 -34.25 8.24
N LEU A 14 -7.21 -34.53 7.47
CA LEU A 14 -6.23 -33.50 7.10
C LEU A 14 -6.77 -32.46 6.12
N SER A 15 -7.81 -32.79 5.34
CA SER A 15 -8.42 -31.86 4.37
C SER A 15 -9.31 -30.78 5.01
N PHE A 16 -9.66 -30.89 6.29
CA PHE A 16 -10.49 -29.89 7.00
C PHE A 16 -9.68 -28.85 7.77
N LEU A 17 -8.35 -28.94 7.76
CA LEU A 17 -7.46 -28.04 8.50
C LEU A 17 -6.75 -27.01 7.61
N THR A 18 -7.37 -26.59 6.51
CA THR A 18 -6.95 -25.35 5.85
C THR A 18 -7.64 -24.19 6.56
N PRO A 19 -6.96 -23.43 7.45
CA PRO A 19 -7.52 -22.17 7.91
C PRO A 19 -7.79 -21.35 6.65
N GLY A 20 -9.06 -20.96 6.45
CA GLY A 20 -9.44 -20.10 5.34
C GLY A 20 -8.54 -18.88 5.38
N ILE A 21 -7.59 -18.81 4.44
CA ILE A 21 -6.75 -17.63 4.26
C ILE A 21 -7.72 -16.54 3.87
N SER A 22 -8.14 -15.76 4.87
CA SER A 22 -8.94 -14.58 4.68
C SER A 22 -8.04 -13.63 3.88
N LEU A 23 -8.21 -13.64 2.56
CA LEU A 23 -7.57 -12.67 1.69
C LEU A 23 -8.16 -11.32 2.08
N ARG A 24 -7.50 -10.64 3.03
CA ARG A 24 -7.89 -9.31 3.44
C ARG A 24 -7.79 -8.47 2.18
N ALA A 25 -8.94 -7.99 1.68
CA ALA A 25 -8.93 -6.91 0.71
C ALA A 25 -8.04 -5.81 1.30
N GLN A 26 -7.07 -5.32 0.51
CA GLN A 26 -6.20 -4.25 0.99
C GLN A 26 -7.10 -3.11 1.47
N ASP A 27 -6.93 -2.73 2.73
CA ASP A 27 -7.55 -1.53 3.29
C ASP A 27 -6.85 -0.35 2.60
N THR A 28 -7.30 -0.03 1.38
CA THR A 28 -6.65 0.96 0.53
C THR A 28 -7.06 2.34 0.99
N LYS A 29 -6.50 2.73 2.14
CA LYS A 29 -6.64 4.06 2.73
C LYS A 29 -6.19 5.18 1.76
N ASN A 30 -5.26 4.84 0.88
CA ASN A 30 -4.54 5.78 0.03
C ASN A 30 -5.26 5.96 -1.31
N ILE A 31 -5.77 7.17 -1.53
CA ILE A 31 -6.63 7.53 -2.67
C ILE A 31 -5.91 7.48 -4.03
N GLY A 32 -4.57 7.49 -4.05
CA GLY A 32 -3.78 7.47 -5.29
C GLY A 32 -3.27 6.09 -5.69
N ASP A 33 -3.40 5.06 -4.83
CA ASP A 33 -2.83 3.74 -5.09
C ASP A 33 -3.71 2.85 -5.99
N ILE A 34 -4.98 3.24 -6.19
CA ILE A 34 -5.92 2.56 -7.08
C ILE A 34 -6.23 3.47 -8.27
N SER A 35 -6.26 2.89 -9.47
CA SER A 35 -6.75 3.60 -10.66
C SER A 35 -8.23 3.96 -10.51
N ASP A 36 -8.56 5.22 -10.74
CA ASP A 36 -9.94 5.72 -10.80
C ASP A 36 -10.67 5.37 -12.12
N GLY A 37 -10.02 4.61 -13.01
CA GLY A 37 -10.55 4.23 -14.33
C GLY A 37 -10.51 5.35 -15.37
N ASN A 38 -10.03 6.53 -15.00
CA ASN A 38 -9.88 7.67 -15.91
C ASN A 38 -8.58 7.53 -16.73
N ARG A 39 -8.61 8.04 -17.96
CA ARG A 39 -7.45 8.06 -18.88
C ARG A 39 -6.75 9.41 -18.92
N SER A 40 -7.26 10.42 -18.21
CA SER A 40 -6.56 11.70 -18.09
C SER A 40 -5.28 11.53 -17.28
N GLN A 41 -4.25 12.31 -17.63
CA GLN A 41 -3.04 12.36 -16.81
C GLN A 41 -3.38 12.93 -15.42
N PRO A 42 -3.02 12.26 -14.31
CA PRO A 42 -3.30 12.74 -12.97
C PRO A 42 -2.49 14.01 -12.67
N VAL A 43 -3.19 15.08 -12.28
CA VAL A 43 -2.58 16.34 -11.83
C VAL A 43 -2.50 16.32 -10.31
N HIS A 44 -1.28 16.36 -9.79
CA HIS A 44 -1.01 16.39 -8.36
C HIS A 44 -1.13 17.81 -7.81
N LEU A 45 -2.34 18.21 -7.38
CA LEU A 45 -2.55 19.42 -6.59
C LEU A 45 -2.34 19.09 -5.10
N LEU A 46 -1.06 19.06 -4.69
CA LEU A 46 -0.66 18.61 -3.36
C LEU A 46 -0.21 19.79 -2.49
N LYS A 47 -0.52 19.72 -1.21
CA LYS A 47 0.24 20.47 -0.19
C LYS A 47 1.64 19.88 -0.13
N LEU A 48 2.66 20.73 -0.09
CA LEU A 48 4.04 20.30 0.11
C LEU A 48 4.33 20.25 1.60
N TYR A 49 5.04 19.22 2.04
CA TYR A 49 5.42 19.03 3.44
C TYR A 49 6.94 19.02 3.57
N ASP A 50 7.46 19.62 4.64
CA ASP A 50 8.87 19.53 5.01
C ASP A 50 9.21 18.14 5.60
N GLU A 51 10.49 17.89 5.91
CA GLU A 51 10.94 16.61 6.50
C GLU A 51 10.38 16.32 7.90
N ARG A 52 9.77 17.31 8.56
CA ARG A 52 9.11 17.13 9.86
C ARG A 52 7.61 16.88 9.68
N GLY A 53 7.12 16.82 8.44
CA GLY A 53 5.70 16.66 8.13
C GLY A 53 4.89 17.92 8.34
N VAL A 54 5.51 19.11 8.32
CA VAL A 54 4.83 20.40 8.40
C VAL A 54 4.53 20.91 7.00
N VAL A 55 3.31 21.43 6.78
CA VAL A 55 2.95 22.04 5.49
C VAL A 55 3.83 23.28 5.24
N ILE A 56 4.48 23.32 4.09
CA ILE A 56 5.26 24.46 3.61
C ILE A 56 4.28 25.50 3.04
N GLN A 57 4.38 26.73 3.53
CA GLN A 57 3.62 27.88 3.03
C GLN A 57 4.51 28.83 2.21
N PRO A 58 3.95 29.51 1.18
CA PRO A 58 4.70 30.49 0.39
C PRO A 58 5.36 31.61 1.22
N GLU A 59 4.74 31.96 2.34
CA GLU A 59 5.20 32.98 3.28
C GLU A 59 6.22 32.50 4.33
N ASP A 60 6.59 31.21 4.34
CA ASP A 60 7.55 30.69 5.31
C ASP A 60 8.93 31.35 5.17
N SER A 61 9.57 31.63 6.31
CA SER A 61 10.91 32.22 6.36
C SER A 61 11.79 31.53 7.40
N PRO A 62 12.84 30.79 7.00
CA PRO A 62 13.20 30.46 5.62
C PRO A 62 12.23 29.45 4.98
N VAL A 63 12.07 29.50 3.66
CA VAL A 63 11.45 28.40 2.91
C VAL A 63 12.40 27.19 2.94
N VAL A 64 11.86 26.02 3.31
CA VAL A 64 12.60 24.77 3.37
C VAL A 64 12.27 23.88 2.17
N PRO A 65 13.17 22.94 1.78
CA PRO A 65 12.85 21.94 0.77
C PRO A 65 11.69 21.05 1.22
N PHE A 66 10.88 20.60 0.26
CA PHE A 66 9.84 19.60 0.54
C PHE A 66 10.45 18.20 0.62
N SER A 67 9.83 17.35 1.44
CA SER A 67 10.11 15.93 1.54
C SER A 67 9.17 15.15 0.64
N THR A 68 9.72 14.37 -0.30
CA THR A 68 8.91 13.48 -1.15
C THR A 68 8.24 12.40 -0.29
N ARG A 69 8.89 11.94 0.78
CA ARG A 69 8.34 11.00 1.76
C ARG A 69 7.10 11.58 2.43
N GLU A 70 7.22 12.76 3.03
CA GLU A 70 6.13 13.35 3.79
C GLU A 70 4.98 13.85 2.90
N THR A 71 5.31 14.28 1.67
CA THR A 71 4.32 14.79 0.70
C THR A 71 3.56 13.65 0.03
N CYS A 72 4.23 12.65 -0.55
CA CYS A 72 3.55 11.61 -1.32
C CYS A 72 2.84 10.59 -0.42
N ARG A 73 3.32 10.37 0.82
CA ARG A 73 2.66 9.45 1.77
C ARG A 73 1.26 9.88 2.21
N GLN A 74 0.85 11.11 1.88
CA GLN A 74 -0.52 11.58 2.13
C GLN A 74 -1.55 10.88 1.25
N CYS A 75 -1.13 10.43 0.05
CA CYS A 75 -2.03 9.84 -0.94
C CYS A 75 -1.60 8.45 -1.41
N HIS A 76 -0.35 8.05 -1.15
CA HIS A 76 0.24 6.81 -1.61
C HIS A 76 0.95 6.04 -0.50
N ASP A 77 1.06 4.73 -0.66
CA ASP A 77 2.02 3.93 0.09
C ASP A 77 3.42 4.26 -0.43
N TYR A 78 4.10 5.16 0.27
CA TYR A 78 5.40 5.68 -0.16
C TYR A 78 6.41 4.55 -0.44
N ALA A 79 6.41 3.49 0.36
CA ALA A 79 7.34 2.37 0.19
C ALA A 79 7.12 1.61 -1.12
N LYS A 80 5.88 1.59 -1.65
CA LYS A 80 5.58 0.98 -2.96
C LYS A 80 6.03 1.87 -4.12
N ILE A 81 5.85 3.19 -4.00
CA ILE A 81 6.10 4.11 -5.12
C ILE A 81 7.55 4.61 -5.17
N SER A 82 8.29 4.60 -4.06
CA SER A 82 9.63 5.20 -3.94
C SER A 82 10.72 4.53 -4.80
N GLY A 83 10.42 3.41 -5.46
CA GLY A 83 11.32 2.74 -6.41
C GLY A 83 11.01 3.06 -7.88
N GLY A 84 10.09 3.98 -8.17
CA GLY A 84 9.79 4.40 -9.53
C GLY A 84 10.73 5.51 -10.04
N TRP A 85 10.78 5.69 -11.36
CA TRP A 85 11.64 6.65 -12.06
C TRP A 85 11.54 8.11 -11.58
N HIS A 86 10.44 8.53 -10.95
CA HIS A 86 10.33 9.88 -10.36
C HIS A 86 11.25 10.10 -9.15
N PHE A 87 11.72 9.02 -8.51
CA PHE A 87 12.56 9.05 -7.31
C PHE A 87 14.02 8.72 -7.62
N ASP A 88 14.32 8.32 -8.86
CA ASP A 88 15.69 8.11 -9.31
C ASP A 88 16.37 9.48 -9.56
N PRO A 89 17.64 9.65 -9.16
CA PRO A 89 18.38 10.89 -9.30
C PRO A 89 18.76 11.24 -10.75
#